data_AF-A0A1X7UGW2-F1
#
_entry.id   AF-A0A1X7UGW2-F1
#
_cell.length_a   1.000
_cell.length_b   1.000
_cell.length_c   1.000
_cell.angle_alpha   90.00
_cell.angle_beta   90.00
_cell.angle_gamma   90.00
#
_symmetry.space_group_name_H-M   'P 1'
#
loop_
_entity.id
_entity.type
_entity.pdbx_description
1 polymer ?
#
loop_
_entity_poly.entity_id
_entity_poly.type
_entity_poly.pdbx_seq_one_letter_code
_entity_poly.pdbx_strand_id
1 'polypeptide(L)'
;MLSLILAIACLPQFISSSNLALTFDAANSTCTAACTTCSDTSSTNTNHYNTDNGLLNELLNVTRNNGQDIQEIKQKMDGIISSLSHIKETATTNAGAINDILLLVEDLIMLHNDSSSFSPIPTSCQEIKNKQPNSPSGVYLLGTNGGTKYVYCNMEELCGSGGGWTRLAYLDMTDATENCPSGFKLYQSGGVRACGRTASSGGSCVSVQFPSNGISYSQVCGRVVGYQYASTDAVDSTIGTSAHNDINSYYVDGVSITRGSPRQHIWTLMTGLHEASYYYLVNNGHYNCPCSQGSPQNSTLQSFIGNDYFCESGNPATDGSIQFVLYASDPLWDGKGCGSLENPCCAAPGLPWFNKILNTTTTDYLELRVCSDQTADNEDTPISLYEIYVK
;
A
#
# COMPACT_ATOMS: atom_id res chain seq x y z
N MET A 1 -21.72 42.07 4.65
CA MET A 1 -21.21 40.72 4.99
C MET A 1 -21.92 39.58 4.28
N LEU A 2 -23.19 39.70 3.87
CA LEU A 2 -23.84 38.75 2.94
C LEU A 2 -23.34 38.88 1.49
N SER A 3 -22.83 40.06 1.12
CA SER A 3 -22.38 40.42 -0.23
C SER A 3 -21.04 39.81 -0.66
N LEU A 4 -20.20 39.42 0.31
CA LEU A 4 -18.92 38.75 0.03
C LEU A 4 -19.13 37.23 -0.18
N ILE A 5 -20.17 36.67 0.43
CA ILE A 5 -20.51 35.25 0.36
C ILE A 5 -21.09 34.88 -1.00
N LEU A 6 -21.83 35.79 -1.67
CA LEU A 6 -22.35 35.54 -3.02
C LEU A 6 -21.29 35.66 -4.12
N ALA A 7 -20.28 36.53 -3.97
CA ALA A 7 -19.22 36.66 -4.98
C ALA A 7 -18.24 35.48 -4.95
N ILE A 8 -18.02 34.87 -3.78
CA ILE A 8 -17.19 33.67 -3.63
C ILE A 8 -17.92 32.42 -4.17
N ALA A 9 -19.25 32.39 -4.15
CA ALA A 9 -20.05 31.27 -4.67
C ALA A 9 -20.07 31.13 -6.20
N CYS A 10 -19.46 32.04 -6.95
CA CYS A 10 -19.34 31.98 -8.42
C CYS A 10 -17.94 31.53 -8.92
N LEU A 11 -17.02 31.17 -8.04
CA LEU A 11 -15.87 30.32 -8.40
C LEU A 11 -16.30 28.86 -8.26
N PRO A 12 -16.03 27.98 -9.24
CA PRO A 12 -16.57 26.63 -9.24
C PRO A 12 -15.83 25.78 -8.21
N GLN A 13 -16.26 25.81 -6.95
CA GLN A 13 -16.00 24.78 -5.96
C GLN A 13 -16.90 24.93 -4.71
N PHE A 14 -17.67 23.89 -4.44
CA PHE A 14 -18.40 23.57 -3.21
C PHE A 14 -19.64 24.41 -2.82
N ILE A 15 -20.83 23.95 -3.24
CA ILE A 15 -21.99 23.80 -2.34
C ILE A 15 -22.79 22.54 -2.74
N SER A 16 -22.46 21.39 -2.14
CA SER A 16 -23.39 20.27 -2.05
C SER A 16 -24.27 20.51 -0.83
N SER A 17 -25.53 20.97 -1.02
CA SER A 17 -26.68 20.80 -0.10
C SER A 17 -27.84 21.83 -0.23
N SER A 18 -28.00 22.52 -1.36
CA SER A 18 -29.17 23.41 -1.53
C SER A 18 -29.80 23.30 -2.91
N ASN A 19 -31.14 23.19 -2.95
CA ASN A 19 -32.03 23.15 -4.13
C ASN A 19 -32.05 24.48 -4.93
N LEU A 20 -30.92 25.17 -5.02
CA LEU A 20 -30.74 26.41 -5.77
C LEU A 20 -29.95 26.11 -7.04
N ALA A 21 -30.58 26.30 -8.20
CA ALA A 21 -29.89 26.36 -9.48
C ALA A 21 -29.53 27.82 -9.77
N LEU A 22 -28.24 28.11 -9.94
CA LEU A 22 -27.74 29.43 -10.33
C LEU A 22 -27.23 29.36 -11.78
N THR A 23 -27.76 30.23 -12.63
CA THR A 23 -27.33 30.36 -14.04
C THR A 23 -26.84 31.77 -14.27
N PHE A 24 -25.59 31.92 -14.75
CA PHE A 24 -25.02 33.20 -15.12
C PHE A 24 -25.04 33.39 -16.64
N ASP A 25 -25.72 34.44 -17.11
CA ASP A 25 -25.66 34.89 -18.50
C ASP A 25 -24.60 36.00 -18.62
N ALA A 26 -23.44 35.64 -19.15
CA ALA A 26 -22.32 36.54 -19.33
C ALA A 26 -22.57 37.63 -20.38
N ALA A 27 -23.48 37.43 -21.34
CA ALA A 27 -23.77 38.43 -22.37
C ALA A 27 -24.55 39.62 -21.80
N ASN A 28 -25.36 39.37 -20.77
CA ASN A 28 -26.24 40.36 -20.15
C ASN A 28 -25.86 40.72 -18.71
N SER A 29 -24.77 40.13 -18.18
CA SER A 29 -24.33 40.29 -16.78
C SER A 29 -25.42 39.98 -15.75
N THR A 30 -26.27 39.01 -16.07
CA THR A 30 -27.43 38.63 -15.25
C THR A 30 -27.23 37.27 -14.60
N CYS A 31 -27.39 37.23 -13.28
CA CYS A 31 -27.42 35.98 -12.50
C CYS A 31 -28.87 35.63 -12.17
N THR A 32 -29.29 34.42 -12.55
CA THR A 32 -30.65 33.92 -12.31
C THR A 32 -30.60 32.78 -11.32
N ALA A 33 -31.31 32.91 -10.20
CA ALA A 33 -31.46 31.85 -9.21
C ALA A 33 -32.85 31.22 -9.32
N ALA A 34 -32.92 29.90 -9.47
CA ALA A 34 -34.17 29.13 -9.42
C ALA A 34 -34.17 28.22 -8.18
N CYS A 35 -35.17 28.40 -7.32
CA CYS A 35 -35.45 27.57 -6.14
C CYS A 35 -36.71 26.76 -6.40
N THR A 36 -36.64 25.42 -6.36
CA THR A 36 -37.78 24.54 -6.69
C THR A 36 -38.79 24.32 -5.56
N THR A 37 -38.52 24.81 -4.33
CA THR A 37 -39.39 24.59 -3.15
C THR A 37 -39.68 25.83 -2.31
N CYS A 38 -39.38 27.03 -2.82
CA CYS A 38 -39.66 28.27 -2.10
C CYS A 38 -41.14 28.65 -2.29
N SER A 39 -42.00 28.27 -1.34
CA SER A 39 -43.36 28.79 -1.20
C SER A 39 -43.28 30.27 -0.80
N ASP A 40 -43.84 31.10 -1.67
CA ASP A 40 -44.36 32.47 -1.47
C ASP A 40 -43.66 33.58 -2.28
N THR A 41 -44.46 34.07 -3.25
CA THR A 41 -44.47 35.40 -3.86
C THR A 41 -43.22 35.87 -4.61
N SER A 42 -43.42 36.02 -5.92
CA SER A 42 -42.61 36.84 -6.82
C SER A 42 -42.26 38.19 -6.19
N SER A 43 -41.03 38.33 -5.70
CA SER A 43 -40.43 39.63 -5.42
C SER A 43 -39.35 39.89 -6.47
N THR A 44 -39.71 40.67 -7.49
CA THR A 44 -38.73 41.35 -8.35
C THR A 44 -38.07 42.43 -7.52
N ASN A 45 -36.99 42.07 -6.82
CA ASN A 45 -36.20 43.04 -6.07
C ASN A 45 -35.14 43.63 -7.03
N THR A 46 -35.51 44.69 -7.74
CA THR A 46 -34.56 45.54 -8.47
C THR A 46 -33.76 46.35 -7.47
N ASN A 47 -32.76 45.74 -6.84
CA ASN A 47 -31.79 46.48 -6.08
C ASN A 47 -30.73 47.04 -7.02
N HIS A 48 -30.84 48.33 -7.29
CA HIS A 48 -29.81 49.13 -7.93
C HIS A 48 -28.63 49.28 -6.95
N TYR A 49 -27.68 48.33 -7.00
CA TYR A 49 -26.44 48.42 -6.23
C TYR A 49 -25.32 48.97 -7.12
N ASN A 50 -25.03 50.26 -6.94
CA ASN A 50 -23.77 50.87 -7.38
C ASN A 50 -22.65 50.39 -6.44
N THR A 51 -21.97 49.31 -6.81
CA THR A 51 -20.71 48.88 -6.18
C THR A 51 -19.68 48.68 -7.28
N ASP A 52 -18.75 49.64 -7.40
CA ASP A 52 -17.51 49.62 -8.18
C ASP A 52 -17.51 48.82 -9.50
N ASN A 53 -18.34 49.27 -10.45
CA ASN A 53 -18.36 48.78 -11.83
C ASN A 53 -16.97 48.84 -12.52
N GLY A 54 -16.06 49.70 -12.06
CA GLY A 54 -14.71 49.79 -12.63
C GLY A 54 -13.87 48.53 -12.39
N LEU A 55 -13.82 48.07 -11.15
CA LEU A 55 -12.93 46.98 -10.72
C LEU A 55 -13.45 45.62 -11.17
N LEU A 56 -14.78 45.43 -11.19
CA LEU A 56 -15.41 44.23 -11.74
C LEU A 56 -15.23 44.14 -13.26
N ASN A 57 -15.39 45.25 -13.99
CA ASN A 57 -15.14 45.28 -15.44
C ASN A 57 -13.66 45.06 -15.78
N GLU A 58 -12.74 45.55 -14.95
CA GLU A 58 -11.32 45.31 -15.09
C GLU A 58 -11.00 43.82 -14.88
N LEU A 59 -11.55 43.19 -13.84
CA LEU A 59 -11.39 41.76 -13.57
C LEU A 59 -11.98 40.87 -14.68
N LEU A 60 -13.15 41.24 -15.21
CA LEU A 60 -13.79 40.55 -16.33
C LEU A 60 -12.97 40.67 -17.62
N ASN A 61 -12.41 41.86 -17.89
CA ASN A 61 -11.54 42.08 -19.04
C ASN A 61 -10.24 41.29 -18.93
N VAL A 62 -9.60 41.28 -17.75
CA VAL A 62 -8.40 40.45 -17.50
C VAL A 62 -8.73 38.97 -17.68
N THR A 63 -9.86 38.50 -17.15
CA THR A 63 -10.28 37.10 -17.29
C THR A 63 -10.57 36.73 -18.74
N ARG A 64 -11.21 37.62 -19.51
CA ARG A 64 -11.48 37.42 -20.94
C ARG A 64 -10.21 37.40 -21.77
N ASN A 65 -9.27 38.32 -21.49
CA ASN A 65 -7.98 38.37 -22.17
C ASN A 65 -7.15 37.12 -21.87
N ASN A 66 -7.08 36.71 -20.59
CA ASN A 66 -6.43 35.45 -20.21
C ASN A 66 -7.08 34.24 -20.91
N GLY A 67 -8.40 34.23 -21.04
CA GLY A 67 -9.11 33.19 -21.80
C GLY A 67 -8.75 33.16 -23.28
N GLN A 68 -8.55 34.32 -23.90
CA GLN A 68 -8.09 34.42 -25.30
C GLN A 68 -6.64 33.97 -25.44
N ASP A 69 -5.76 34.40 -24.53
CA ASP A 69 -4.34 34.01 -24.52
C ASP A 69 -4.18 32.49 -24.33
N ILE A 70 -4.98 31.88 -23.46
CA ILE A 70 -5.01 30.42 -23.26
C ILE A 70 -5.44 29.69 -24.54
N GLN A 71 -6.44 30.21 -25.26
CA GLN A 71 -6.88 29.61 -26.53
C GLN A 71 -5.80 29.72 -27.61
N GLU A 72 -5.09 30.85 -27.66
CA GLU A 72 -4.00 31.05 -28.61
C GLU A 72 -2.80 30.13 -28.28
N ILE A 73 -2.47 29.98 -27.00
CA ILE A 73 -1.47 29.02 -26.52
C ILE A 73 -1.87 27.59 -26.89
N LYS A 74 -3.15 27.22 -26.73
CA LYS A 74 -3.66 25.91 -27.11
C LYS A 74 -3.47 25.63 -28.61
N GLN A 75 -3.85 26.58 -29.48
CA GLN A 75 -3.68 26.42 -30.93
C GLN A 75 -2.21 26.28 -31.34
N LYS A 76 -1.30 27.02 -30.69
CA LYS A 76 0.14 26.89 -30.94
C LYS A 76 0.67 25.51 -30.52
N MET A 77 0.18 25.00 -29.39
CA MET A 77 0.52 23.68 -28.89
C MET A 77 0.02 22.55 -29.80
N ASP A 78 -1.22 22.65 -30.32
CA ASP A 78 -1.78 21.72 -31.31
C ASP A 78 -0.90 21.66 -32.57
N GLY A 79 -0.43 22.82 -33.04
CA GLY A 79 0.47 22.93 -34.19
C GLY A 79 1.84 22.29 -33.95
N ILE A 80 2.41 22.44 -32.75
CA ILE A 80 3.65 21.78 -32.34
C ILE A 80 3.46 20.26 -32.35
N ILE A 81 2.36 19.76 -31.80
CA ILE A 81 2.06 18.32 -31.73
C ILE A 81 1.91 17.72 -33.13
N SER A 82 1.16 18.39 -34.02
CA SER A 82 1.02 17.95 -35.41
C SER A 82 2.39 17.86 -36.10
N SER A 83 3.27 18.85 -35.86
CA SER A 83 4.63 18.86 -36.40
C SER A 83 5.48 17.71 -35.84
N LEU A 84 5.40 17.44 -34.54
CA LEU A 84 6.11 16.35 -33.88
C LEU A 84 5.60 14.96 -34.32
N SER A 85 4.29 14.82 -34.55
CA SER A 85 3.68 13.60 -35.10
C SER A 85 4.21 13.29 -36.50
N HIS A 86 4.34 14.30 -37.36
CA HIS A 86 4.93 14.13 -38.68
C HIS A 86 6.42 13.78 -38.62
N ILE A 87 7.17 14.34 -37.65
CA ILE A 87 8.56 13.94 -37.41
C ILE A 87 8.63 12.46 -36.99
N LYS A 88 7.73 12.00 -36.09
CA LYS A 88 7.61 10.58 -35.68
C LYS A 88 7.40 9.65 -36.88
N GLU A 89 6.52 10.02 -37.81
CA GLU A 89 6.26 9.21 -39.02
C GLU A 89 7.45 9.18 -40.00
N THR A 90 8.25 10.25 -40.05
CA THR A 90 9.32 10.42 -41.04
C THR A 90 10.69 9.89 -40.55
N ALA A 91 10.88 9.70 -39.24
CA ALA A 91 12.19 9.49 -38.61
C ALA A 91 12.67 8.03 -38.52
N THR A 92 12.80 7.32 -39.65
CA THR A 92 13.30 5.93 -39.68
C THR A 92 14.84 5.80 -39.69
N THR A 93 15.62 6.88 -39.60
CA THR A 93 17.04 6.85 -40.05
C THR A 93 18.16 7.12 -39.04
N ASN A 94 17.96 7.51 -37.77
CA ASN A 94 19.07 7.71 -36.80
C ASN A 94 18.72 7.30 -35.33
N ALA A 95 18.98 6.06 -34.94
CA ALA A 95 18.33 5.37 -33.80
C ALA A 95 18.67 5.82 -32.35
N GLY A 96 19.71 6.62 -32.10
CA GLY A 96 20.17 6.92 -30.73
C GLY A 96 19.47 8.12 -30.06
N ALA A 97 19.72 9.33 -30.57
CA ALA A 97 19.12 10.56 -30.03
C ALA A 97 17.62 10.71 -30.34
N ILE A 98 17.09 9.89 -31.25
CA ILE A 98 15.69 9.96 -31.71
C ILE A 98 14.75 9.18 -30.79
N ASN A 99 15.23 8.15 -30.08
CA ASN A 99 14.41 7.40 -29.12
C ASN A 99 13.99 8.28 -27.93
N ASP A 100 14.90 9.12 -27.44
CA ASP A 100 14.62 10.08 -26.36
C ASP A 100 13.62 11.16 -26.81
N ILE A 101 13.72 11.62 -28.06
CA ILE A 101 12.75 12.55 -28.65
C ILE A 101 11.39 11.87 -28.85
N LEU A 102 11.35 10.61 -29.28
CA LEU A 102 10.12 9.86 -29.48
C LEU A 102 9.35 9.67 -28.16
N LEU A 103 10.05 9.34 -27.07
CA LEU A 103 9.46 9.23 -25.74
C LEU A 103 8.87 10.57 -25.26
N LEU A 104 9.61 11.67 -25.45
CA LEU A 104 9.14 13.01 -25.10
C LEU A 104 7.92 13.44 -25.91
N VAL A 105 7.83 13.04 -27.19
CA VAL A 105 6.68 13.32 -28.06
C VAL A 105 5.44 12.53 -27.65
N GLU A 106 5.60 11.26 -27.26
CA GLU A 106 4.50 10.44 -26.75
C GLU A 106 3.97 10.98 -25.42
N ASP A 107 4.86 11.39 -24.49
CA ASP A 107 4.49 12.06 -23.25
C ASP A 107 3.74 13.38 -23.52
N LEU A 108 4.18 14.18 -24.50
CA LEU A 108 3.49 15.43 -24.87
C LEU A 108 2.09 15.19 -25.45
N ILE A 109 1.94 14.17 -26.31
CA ILE A 109 0.65 13.81 -26.92
C ILE A 109 -0.32 13.31 -25.84
N MET A 110 0.16 12.53 -24.87
CA MET A 110 -0.65 12.08 -23.73
C MET A 110 -1.12 13.26 -22.88
N LEU A 111 -0.21 14.17 -22.49
CA LEU A 111 -0.54 15.38 -21.71
C LEU A 111 -1.56 16.28 -22.43
N HIS A 112 -1.48 16.36 -23.76
CA HIS A 112 -2.42 17.14 -24.56
C HIS A 112 -3.82 16.51 -24.59
N ASN A 113 -3.92 15.19 -24.78
CA ASN A 113 -5.20 14.50 -24.77
C ASN A 113 -5.89 14.58 -23.39
N ASP A 114 -5.11 14.57 -22.31
CA ASP A 114 -5.59 14.79 -20.94
C ASP A 114 -6.00 16.25 -20.66
N SER A 115 -5.54 17.23 -21.44
CA SER A 115 -5.90 18.65 -21.23
C SER A 115 -7.36 18.99 -21.56
N SER A 116 -8.12 18.05 -22.13
CA SER A 116 -9.55 18.18 -22.42
C SER A 116 -10.46 17.89 -21.22
N SER A 117 -9.91 17.39 -20.12
CA SER A 117 -10.59 17.13 -18.86
C SER A 117 -9.52 17.11 -17.78
N PHE A 118 -9.58 17.97 -16.76
CA PHE A 118 -8.79 17.76 -15.52
C PHE A 118 -8.96 16.29 -15.10
N SER A 119 -8.01 15.42 -15.45
CA SER A 119 -8.14 13.99 -15.18
C SER A 119 -8.18 13.88 -13.66
N PRO A 120 -9.23 13.27 -13.08
CA PRO A 120 -9.31 13.13 -11.64
C PRO A 120 -8.03 12.44 -11.15
N ILE A 121 -7.50 12.93 -10.04
CA ILE A 121 -6.27 12.41 -9.43
C ILE A 121 -6.41 10.88 -9.32
N PRO A 122 -5.46 10.10 -9.86
CA PRO A 122 -5.59 8.65 -9.93
C PRO A 122 -5.78 8.08 -8.52
N THR A 123 -6.66 7.11 -8.40
CA THR A 123 -7.04 6.51 -7.10
C THR A 123 -6.21 5.29 -6.74
N SER A 124 -5.41 4.77 -7.68
CA SER A 124 -4.50 3.64 -7.46
C SER A 124 -3.34 3.64 -8.45
N CYS A 125 -2.26 2.92 -8.11
CA CYS A 125 -1.16 2.67 -9.04
C CYS A 125 -1.61 1.87 -10.28
N GLN A 126 -2.63 1.02 -10.14
CA GLN A 126 -3.21 0.27 -11.25
C GLN A 126 -3.86 1.21 -12.28
N GLU A 127 -4.55 2.25 -11.82
CA GLU A 127 -5.16 3.25 -12.70
C GLU A 127 -4.08 3.97 -13.52
N ILE A 128 -2.99 4.36 -12.88
CA ILE A 128 -1.84 4.98 -13.54
C ILE A 128 -1.25 4.02 -14.58
N LYS A 129 -0.99 2.77 -14.21
CA LYS A 129 -0.43 1.78 -15.13
C LYS A 129 -1.36 1.51 -16.33
N ASN A 130 -2.67 1.53 -16.14
CA ASN A 130 -3.64 1.37 -17.23
C ASN A 130 -3.65 2.56 -18.19
N LYS A 131 -3.56 3.80 -17.66
CA LYS A 131 -3.57 5.04 -18.46
C LYS A 131 -2.23 5.28 -19.16
N GLN A 132 -1.13 5.02 -18.46
CA GLN A 132 0.24 5.20 -18.95
C GLN A 132 1.05 3.91 -18.70
N PRO A 133 0.96 2.91 -19.60
CA PRO A 133 1.63 1.62 -19.44
C PRO A 133 3.15 1.69 -19.29
N ASN A 134 3.79 2.74 -19.82
CA ASN A 134 5.24 2.95 -19.74
C ASN A 134 5.69 3.67 -18.46
N SER A 135 4.78 3.94 -17.53
CA SER A 135 5.11 4.57 -16.24
C SER A 135 6.18 3.75 -15.49
N PRO A 136 7.27 4.38 -14.99
CA PRO A 136 8.29 3.71 -14.20
C PRO A 136 7.84 3.47 -12.74
N SER A 137 8.51 2.58 -12.01
CA SER A 137 8.28 2.49 -10.56
C SER A 137 8.74 3.78 -9.86
N GLY A 138 8.00 4.23 -8.85
CA GLY A 138 8.30 5.50 -8.20
C GLY A 138 7.20 5.98 -7.26
N VAL A 139 7.37 7.20 -6.73
CA VAL A 139 6.37 7.83 -5.85
C VAL A 139 5.40 8.66 -6.68
N TYR A 140 4.11 8.37 -6.55
CA TYR A 140 3.02 9.02 -7.27
C TYR A 140 2.04 9.68 -6.29
N LEU A 141 1.37 10.73 -6.74
CA LEU A 141 0.28 11.36 -6.01
C LEU A 141 -1.03 10.62 -6.32
N LEU A 142 -1.66 10.05 -5.30
CA LEU A 142 -2.94 9.34 -5.42
C LEU A 142 -4.06 10.08 -4.68
N GLY A 143 -5.29 9.97 -5.20
CA GLY A 143 -6.53 10.35 -4.53
C GLY A 143 -6.97 9.26 -3.56
N THR A 144 -7.34 9.66 -2.35
CA THR A 144 -7.74 8.80 -1.23
C THR A 144 -8.98 9.39 -0.53
N ASN A 145 -9.61 8.62 0.36
CA ASN A 145 -10.77 9.09 1.13
C ASN A 145 -10.49 10.34 1.99
N GLY A 146 -9.21 10.64 2.28
CA GLY A 146 -8.78 11.80 3.07
C GLY A 146 -8.14 12.94 2.27
N GLY A 147 -8.23 12.93 0.94
CA GLY A 147 -7.56 13.89 0.06
C GLY A 147 -6.50 13.21 -0.78
N THR A 148 -5.29 13.79 -0.88
CA THR A 148 -4.21 13.24 -1.70
C THR A 148 -3.05 12.73 -0.86
N LYS A 149 -2.38 11.66 -1.33
CA LYS A 149 -1.23 11.07 -0.65
C LYS A 149 -0.16 10.66 -1.65
N TYR A 150 1.10 10.89 -1.29
CA TYR A 150 2.23 10.31 -2.01
C TYR A 150 2.40 8.84 -1.63
N VAL A 151 2.36 7.96 -2.63
CA VAL A 151 2.44 6.52 -2.44
C VAL A 151 3.43 5.94 -3.46
N TYR A 152 4.23 4.96 -3.02
CA TYR A 152 5.11 4.26 -3.92
C TYR A 152 4.32 3.25 -4.76
N CYS A 153 4.46 3.36 -6.07
CA CYS A 153 3.91 2.44 -7.06
C CYS A 153 5.01 1.59 -7.65
N ASN A 154 4.87 0.26 -7.55
CA ASN A 154 5.68 -0.65 -8.33
C ASN A 154 5.01 -0.90 -9.69
N MET A 155 5.61 -0.35 -10.74
CA MET A 155 5.10 -0.44 -12.12
C MET A 155 5.73 -1.60 -12.92
N GLU A 156 6.58 -2.39 -12.27
CA GLU A 156 7.19 -3.61 -12.79
C GLU A 156 6.41 -4.86 -12.36
N GLU A 157 6.81 -6.02 -12.86
CA GLU A 157 6.23 -7.29 -12.46
C GLU A 157 6.50 -7.58 -10.97
N LEU A 158 5.47 -8.03 -10.25
CA LEU A 158 5.56 -8.45 -8.86
C LEU A 158 4.58 -9.60 -8.62
N CYS A 159 5.02 -10.66 -7.92
CA CYS A 159 4.21 -11.87 -7.67
C CYS A 159 3.56 -12.47 -8.94
N GLY A 160 4.27 -12.47 -10.07
CA GLY A 160 3.78 -13.00 -11.35
C GLY A 160 2.66 -12.18 -12.00
N SER A 161 2.39 -10.97 -11.51
CA SER A 161 1.43 -10.02 -12.07
C SER A 161 2.18 -8.78 -12.53
N GLY A 162 1.78 -8.18 -13.66
CA GLY A 162 2.38 -6.95 -14.16
C GLY A 162 2.29 -5.78 -13.16
N GLY A 163 2.82 -4.62 -13.55
CA GLY A 163 2.83 -3.41 -12.71
C GLY A 163 1.48 -2.87 -12.27
N GLY A 164 1.51 -1.76 -11.52
CA GLY A 164 0.33 -1.12 -10.95
C GLY A 164 0.11 -1.45 -9.48
N TRP A 165 1.14 -1.94 -8.81
CA TRP A 165 1.10 -2.33 -7.40
C TRP A 165 1.28 -1.12 -6.49
N THR A 166 0.38 -0.97 -5.52
CA THR A 166 0.38 0.14 -4.56
C THR A 166 1.00 -0.31 -3.23
N ARG A 167 2.10 0.30 -2.80
CA ARG A 167 2.74 -0.07 -1.52
C ARG A 167 1.93 0.46 -0.33
N LEU A 168 1.43 -0.44 0.52
CA LEU A 168 0.71 -0.08 1.76
C LEU A 168 1.60 -0.11 2.99
N ALA A 169 2.59 -1.00 3.02
CA ALA A 169 3.47 -1.18 4.17
C ALA A 169 4.93 -1.23 3.71
N TYR A 170 5.81 -0.57 4.47
CA TYR A 170 7.25 -0.62 4.29
C TYR A 170 7.96 -0.44 5.63
N LEU A 171 8.99 -1.23 5.85
CA LEU A 171 9.99 -1.08 6.90
C LEU A 171 11.30 -1.65 6.37
N ASP A 172 12.40 -0.95 6.60
CA ASP A 172 13.75 -1.43 6.33
C ASP A 172 14.70 -0.97 7.44
N MET A 173 14.99 -1.87 8.36
CA MET A 173 15.83 -1.60 9.52
C MET A 173 17.34 -1.56 9.18
N THR A 174 17.73 -1.84 7.93
CA THR A 174 19.10 -1.60 7.47
C THR A 174 19.40 -0.11 7.36
N ASP A 175 18.37 0.72 7.15
CA ASP A 175 18.46 2.16 7.34
C ASP A 175 18.55 2.48 8.84
N ALA A 176 19.72 2.95 9.26
CA ALA A 176 19.99 3.31 10.65
C ALA A 176 19.07 4.42 11.20
N THR A 177 18.42 5.19 10.34
CA THR A 177 17.47 6.25 10.72
C THR A 177 16.06 5.73 10.95
N GLU A 178 15.74 4.52 10.45
CA GLU A 178 14.41 3.97 10.64
C GLU A 178 14.17 3.46 12.04
N ASN A 179 12.96 3.69 12.57
CA ASN A 179 12.58 3.31 13.92
C ASN A 179 11.55 2.18 13.89
N CYS A 180 11.55 1.36 14.95
CA CYS A 180 10.53 0.34 15.09
C CYS A 180 9.12 0.96 15.17
N PRO A 181 8.10 0.31 14.58
CA PRO A 181 6.73 0.76 14.71
C PRO A 181 6.30 0.89 16.18
N SER A 182 5.33 1.75 16.45
CA SER A 182 4.83 1.96 17.81
C SER A 182 4.41 0.64 18.46
N GLY A 183 4.89 0.40 19.69
CA GLY A 183 4.61 -0.82 20.46
C GLY A 183 5.65 -1.93 20.30
N PHE A 184 6.51 -1.86 19.28
CA PHE A 184 7.60 -2.81 19.06
C PHE A 184 8.85 -2.40 19.84
N LYS A 185 9.66 -3.38 20.29
CA LYS A 185 10.99 -3.14 20.86
C LYS A 185 12.08 -3.32 19.80
N LEU A 186 13.15 -2.53 19.91
CA LEU A 186 14.33 -2.67 19.05
C LEU A 186 15.22 -3.81 19.55
N TYR A 187 15.52 -4.75 18.66
CA TYR A 187 16.65 -5.66 18.77
C TYR A 187 17.84 -5.05 18.05
N GLN A 188 18.99 -5.06 18.71
CA GLN A 188 20.26 -4.62 18.13
C GLN A 188 21.39 -5.52 18.62
N SER A 189 21.62 -6.61 17.89
CA SER A 189 22.65 -7.62 18.21
C SER A 189 23.13 -8.30 16.92
N GLY A 190 24.35 -8.84 16.92
CA GLY A 190 24.89 -9.54 15.75
C GLY A 190 25.04 -8.69 14.48
N GLY A 191 25.09 -7.35 14.61
CA GLY A 191 25.12 -6.43 13.47
C GLY A 191 23.75 -6.19 12.81
N VAL A 192 22.68 -6.76 13.35
CA VAL A 192 21.32 -6.65 12.83
C VAL A 192 20.47 -5.72 13.71
N ARG A 193 19.59 -4.96 13.07
CA ARG A 193 18.50 -4.21 13.70
C ARG A 193 17.17 -4.83 13.29
N ALA A 194 16.29 -5.08 14.26
CA ALA A 194 14.99 -5.69 14.02
C ALA A 194 13.98 -5.25 15.09
N CYS A 195 12.69 -5.47 14.84
CA CYS A 195 11.59 -5.01 15.67
C CYS A 195 10.76 -6.20 16.17
N GLY A 196 10.76 -6.44 17.48
CA GLY A 196 10.06 -7.56 18.11
C GLY A 196 9.02 -7.12 19.14
N ARG A 197 8.49 -8.09 19.89
CA ARG A 197 7.50 -7.86 20.95
C ARG A 197 8.13 -7.22 22.16
N THR A 198 7.43 -6.27 22.79
CA THR A 198 7.80 -5.78 24.12
C THR A 198 7.69 -6.88 25.18
N ALA A 199 8.35 -6.71 26.32
CA ALA A 199 8.32 -7.70 27.40
C ALA A 199 6.87 -8.05 27.81
N SER A 200 6.57 -9.35 27.86
CA SER A 200 5.24 -9.88 28.16
C SER A 200 5.33 -10.93 29.28
N SER A 201 4.25 -11.10 30.05
CA SER A 201 4.16 -12.12 31.10
C SER A 201 3.66 -13.49 30.60
N GLY A 202 3.49 -13.63 29.28
CA GLY A 202 3.02 -14.84 28.59
C GLY A 202 2.81 -14.57 27.10
N GLY A 203 2.06 -15.45 26.43
CA GLY A 203 1.72 -15.32 25.02
C GLY A 203 1.05 -13.99 24.68
N SER A 204 1.49 -13.39 23.58
CA SER A 204 1.05 -12.05 23.17
C SER A 204 1.36 -11.76 21.71
N CYS A 205 0.71 -10.73 21.18
CA CYS A 205 1.06 -10.13 19.90
C CYS A 205 1.27 -8.63 20.04
N VAL A 206 2.20 -8.09 19.27
CA VAL A 206 2.26 -6.67 18.93
C VAL A 206 1.80 -6.49 17.48
N SER A 207 1.11 -5.40 17.15
CA SER A 207 0.62 -5.19 15.79
C SER A 207 0.77 -3.77 15.29
N VAL A 208 0.78 -3.64 13.97
CA VAL A 208 0.70 -2.38 13.23
C VAL A 208 -0.33 -2.52 12.12
N GLN A 209 -1.18 -1.52 11.97
CA GLN A 209 -2.20 -1.47 10.93
C GLN A 209 -1.80 -0.49 9.84
N PHE A 210 -2.08 -0.88 8.60
CA PHE A 210 -1.81 -0.13 7.38
C PHE A 210 -3.14 0.19 6.69
N PRO A 211 -3.70 1.39 6.90
CA PRO A 211 -4.93 1.78 6.24
C PRO A 211 -4.76 1.80 4.72
N SER A 212 -5.71 1.21 3.99
CA SER A 212 -5.79 1.30 2.53
C SER A 212 -6.08 2.74 2.06
N ASN A 213 -6.67 3.57 2.93
CA ASN A 213 -7.16 4.92 2.63
C ASN A 213 -8.18 4.97 1.47
N GLY A 214 -8.98 3.92 1.32
CA GLY A 214 -10.00 3.82 0.27
C GLY A 214 -9.49 3.20 -1.04
N ILE A 215 -8.22 2.81 -1.09
CA ILE A 215 -7.67 2.07 -2.23
C ILE A 215 -8.28 0.68 -2.24
N SER A 216 -9.01 0.37 -3.31
CA SER A 216 -9.68 -0.90 -3.52
C SER A 216 -8.68 -1.91 -4.07
N TYR A 217 -8.63 -3.12 -3.50
CA TYR A 217 -7.69 -4.17 -3.92
C TYR A 217 -8.30 -5.57 -3.82
N SER A 218 -7.79 -6.48 -4.64
CA SER A 218 -8.16 -7.90 -4.64
C SER A 218 -6.95 -8.82 -4.62
N GLN A 219 -5.73 -8.27 -4.72
CA GLN A 219 -4.50 -9.01 -4.63
C GLN A 219 -3.56 -8.36 -3.60
N VAL A 220 -2.87 -9.18 -2.81
CA VAL A 220 -1.83 -8.75 -1.87
C VAL A 220 -0.55 -9.50 -2.20
N CYS A 221 0.54 -8.76 -2.34
CA CYS A 221 1.87 -9.33 -2.55
C CYS A 221 2.85 -8.69 -1.59
N GLY A 222 3.71 -9.46 -0.97
CA GLY A 222 4.71 -8.90 -0.07
C GLY A 222 5.80 -9.86 0.31
N ARG A 223 6.80 -9.34 1.00
CA ARG A 223 7.84 -10.13 1.65
C ARG A 223 8.11 -9.58 3.04
N VAL A 224 8.57 -10.45 3.92
CA VAL A 224 8.97 -10.12 5.28
C VAL A 224 10.29 -10.83 5.54
N VAL A 225 11.22 -10.15 6.19
CA VAL A 225 12.46 -10.74 6.71
C VAL A 225 12.44 -10.54 8.22
N GLY A 226 12.67 -11.64 8.94
CA GLY A 226 12.77 -11.64 10.39
C GLY A 226 13.89 -12.54 10.86
N TYR A 227 13.97 -12.70 12.18
CA TYR A 227 14.98 -13.52 12.83
C TYR A 227 14.34 -14.31 13.97
N GLN A 228 14.88 -15.49 14.24
CA GLN A 228 14.51 -16.25 15.42
C GLN A 228 15.18 -15.63 16.65
N TYR A 229 14.40 -15.42 17.70
CA TYR A 229 14.93 -15.21 19.04
C TYR A 229 14.55 -16.41 19.92
N ALA A 230 15.59 -17.05 20.48
CA ALA A 230 15.44 -18.13 21.45
C ALA A 230 14.60 -19.31 20.93
N SER A 231 13.49 -19.66 21.58
CA SER A 231 12.85 -20.99 21.48
C SER A 231 11.55 -21.07 20.69
N THR A 232 11.37 -20.24 19.67
CA THR A 232 10.12 -20.23 18.87
C THR A 232 9.73 -21.61 18.35
N ASP A 233 8.44 -21.94 18.33
CA ASP A 233 7.98 -23.29 18.02
C ASP A 233 6.86 -23.37 16.96
N ALA A 234 6.87 -22.41 16.03
CA ALA A 234 5.97 -22.30 14.89
C ALA A 234 4.49 -22.24 15.27
N VAL A 235 3.76 -23.35 15.13
CA VAL A 235 2.34 -23.47 15.48
C VAL A 235 2.11 -24.70 16.35
N ASP A 236 2.99 -24.94 17.32
CA ASP A 236 2.77 -26.02 18.25
C ASP A 236 1.43 -25.85 18.96
N SER A 237 0.69 -26.95 19.05
CA SER A 237 -0.67 -26.94 19.60
C SER A 237 -0.74 -27.46 21.02
N THR A 238 0.40 -27.83 21.63
CA THR A 238 0.47 -28.40 22.98
C THR A 238 0.61 -27.31 24.04
N ILE A 239 1.20 -26.17 23.68
CA ILE A 239 1.28 -24.96 24.49
C ILE A 239 0.15 -24.00 24.05
N GLY A 240 -0.42 -23.26 25.01
CA GLY A 240 -1.41 -22.23 24.68
C GLY A 240 -2.71 -22.70 23.99
N THR A 241 -3.12 -23.97 24.14
CA THR A 241 -4.16 -24.67 23.34
C THR A 241 -5.44 -23.89 22.97
N SER A 242 -5.92 -22.97 23.81
CA SER A 242 -7.08 -22.12 23.51
C SER A 242 -6.81 -21.04 22.45
N ALA A 243 -5.55 -20.64 22.27
CA ALA A 243 -5.11 -19.63 21.31
C ALA A 243 -4.84 -20.22 19.92
N HIS A 244 -4.44 -21.49 19.83
CA HIS A 244 -3.98 -22.14 18.60
C HIS A 244 -4.95 -21.97 17.42
N ASN A 245 -6.26 -22.08 17.66
CA ASN A 245 -7.27 -22.00 16.60
C ASN A 245 -7.98 -20.64 16.50
N ASP A 246 -7.52 -19.62 17.21
CA ASP A 246 -8.11 -18.28 17.18
C ASP A 246 -7.21 -17.29 16.44
N ILE A 247 -7.66 -16.85 15.26
CA ILE A 247 -6.98 -15.83 14.45
C ILE A 247 -6.76 -14.52 15.21
N ASN A 248 -7.55 -14.24 16.26
CA ASN A 248 -7.39 -13.06 17.09
C ASN A 248 -6.37 -13.23 18.21
N SER A 249 -5.97 -14.45 18.50
CA SER A 249 -4.98 -14.76 19.53
C SER A 249 -3.56 -14.78 18.95
N TYR A 250 -2.60 -15.17 19.80
CA TYR A 250 -1.19 -15.41 19.50
C TYR A 250 -0.96 -16.83 18.93
N TYR A 251 -1.75 -17.22 17.94
CA TYR A 251 -1.79 -18.60 17.43
C TYR A 251 -0.50 -19.11 16.76
N VAL A 252 0.49 -18.25 16.58
CA VAL A 252 1.72 -18.53 15.86
C VAL A 252 2.89 -17.81 16.53
N ASP A 253 4.01 -18.50 16.58
CA ASP A 253 5.34 -17.95 16.80
C ASP A 253 5.87 -17.44 15.46
N GLY A 254 5.78 -16.12 15.26
CA GLY A 254 6.12 -15.50 13.99
C GLY A 254 5.22 -14.32 13.62
N VAL A 255 5.00 -14.15 12.31
CA VAL A 255 4.28 -13.02 11.73
C VAL A 255 2.91 -13.47 11.18
N SER A 256 1.85 -12.81 11.64
CA SER A 256 0.49 -12.95 11.10
C SER A 256 0.12 -11.71 10.29
N ILE A 257 -0.17 -11.90 9.00
CA ILE A 257 -0.68 -10.86 8.11
C ILE A 257 -2.17 -11.09 7.90
N THR A 258 -2.96 -10.09 8.25
CA THR A 258 -4.43 -10.16 8.20
C THR A 258 -5.04 -8.89 7.62
N ARG A 259 -6.36 -8.91 7.38
CA ARG A 259 -7.11 -7.74 6.95
C ARG A 259 -8.45 -7.59 7.68
N GLY A 260 -8.90 -6.34 7.78
CA GLY A 260 -10.26 -5.98 8.14
C GLY A 260 -10.70 -6.36 9.56
N SER A 261 -11.95 -6.04 9.86
CA SER A 261 -12.63 -6.36 11.12
C SER A 261 -14.07 -6.80 10.82
N PRO A 262 -14.43 -8.09 10.98
CA PRO A 262 -13.65 -9.15 11.62
C PRO A 262 -12.37 -9.52 10.85
N ARG A 263 -11.35 -9.94 11.60
CA ARG A 263 -10.02 -10.28 11.09
C ARG A 263 -10.10 -11.45 10.12
N GLN A 264 -9.49 -11.30 8.95
CA GLN A 264 -9.39 -12.33 7.92
C GLN A 264 -7.93 -12.58 7.57
N HIS A 265 -7.57 -13.85 7.37
CA HIS A 265 -6.20 -14.29 7.08
C HIS A 265 -5.74 -13.86 5.69
N ILE A 266 -4.47 -13.44 5.58
CA ILE A 266 -3.77 -13.20 4.31
C ILE A 266 -2.59 -14.15 4.18
N TRP A 267 -1.68 -14.14 5.16
CA TRP A 267 -0.50 -14.98 5.16
C TRP A 267 0.02 -15.20 6.59
N THR A 268 0.74 -16.29 6.81
CA THR A 268 1.46 -16.54 8.08
C THR A 268 2.91 -16.89 7.81
N LEU A 269 3.84 -16.24 8.49
CA LEU A 269 5.26 -16.57 8.45
C LEU A 269 5.66 -17.10 9.82
N MET A 270 5.88 -18.41 9.90
CA MET A 270 6.11 -19.14 11.16
C MET A 270 7.61 -19.26 11.42
N THR A 271 8.01 -19.27 12.68
CA THR A 271 9.39 -19.50 13.09
C THR A 271 9.49 -20.78 13.89
N GLY A 272 10.13 -21.81 13.33
CA GLY A 272 10.36 -23.05 14.05
C GLY A 272 11.56 -22.95 14.99
N LEU A 273 11.78 -24.04 15.74
CA LEU A 273 12.82 -24.07 16.78
C LEU A 273 14.21 -24.40 16.25
N HIS A 274 14.29 -25.26 15.24
CA HIS A 274 15.52 -25.86 14.74
C HIS A 274 15.42 -26.17 13.25
N GLU A 275 16.49 -25.87 12.51
CA GLU A 275 16.55 -26.17 11.08
C GLU A 275 17.20 -27.54 10.74
N ALA A 276 18.02 -28.08 11.66
CA ALA A 276 18.87 -29.25 11.39
C ALA A 276 18.74 -30.40 12.41
N SER A 277 17.93 -30.25 13.47
CA SER A 277 17.72 -31.28 14.48
C SER A 277 16.35 -31.19 15.15
N TYR A 278 16.07 -32.14 16.04
CA TYR A 278 14.92 -32.08 16.94
C TYR A 278 15.37 -31.68 18.34
N TYR A 279 14.47 -31.04 19.08
CA TYR A 279 14.75 -30.66 20.46
C TYR A 279 15.10 -31.87 21.33
N TYR A 280 16.24 -31.81 22.01
CA TYR A 280 16.86 -32.97 22.66
C TYR A 280 15.99 -33.64 23.75
N LEU A 281 15.11 -32.90 24.42
CA LEU A 281 14.27 -33.46 25.50
C LEU A 281 13.10 -34.30 24.99
N VAL A 282 12.60 -34.01 23.78
CA VAL A 282 11.38 -34.64 23.26
C VAL A 282 11.67 -35.47 22.01
N ASN A 283 12.60 -35.01 21.16
CA ASN A 283 13.15 -35.71 20.00
C ASN A 283 12.09 -36.25 19.01
N ASN A 284 11.07 -35.45 18.73
CA ASN A 284 9.92 -35.87 17.91
C ASN A 284 9.45 -34.79 16.90
N GLY A 285 10.24 -33.74 16.66
CA GLY A 285 9.96 -32.70 15.67
C GLY A 285 8.81 -31.75 16.02
N HIS A 286 8.22 -31.82 17.22
CA HIS A 286 7.03 -31.06 17.57
C HIS A 286 7.18 -29.54 17.56
N TYR A 287 8.41 -29.01 17.65
CA TYR A 287 8.69 -27.57 17.66
C TYR A 287 9.30 -27.08 16.34
N ASN A 288 9.48 -28.00 15.38
CA ASN A 288 10.00 -27.65 14.06
C ASN A 288 8.84 -27.23 13.15
N CYS A 289 9.18 -26.46 12.12
CA CYS A 289 8.23 -26.01 11.11
C CYS A 289 7.30 -27.11 10.57
N PRO A 290 6.03 -26.81 10.26
CA PRO A 290 5.10 -27.80 9.69
C PRO A 290 5.60 -28.48 8.42
N CYS A 291 6.41 -27.78 7.62
CA CYS A 291 7.03 -28.29 6.40
C CYS A 291 8.31 -29.11 6.66
N SER A 292 8.89 -29.08 7.87
CA SER A 292 10.12 -29.79 8.19
C SER A 292 9.91 -31.30 8.14
N GLN A 293 10.93 -32.03 7.69
CA GLN A 293 10.91 -33.48 7.72
C GLN A 293 10.70 -34.00 9.15
N GLY A 294 9.69 -34.85 9.34
CA GLY A 294 9.37 -35.46 10.63
C GLY A 294 8.59 -34.58 11.59
N SER A 295 8.26 -33.33 11.23
CA SER A 295 7.38 -32.49 12.04
C SER A 295 5.94 -33.02 12.02
N PRO A 296 5.28 -33.18 13.18
CA PRO A 296 3.87 -33.52 13.26
C PRO A 296 2.94 -32.32 13.09
N GLN A 297 3.46 -31.08 13.12
CA GLN A 297 2.64 -29.87 13.13
C GLN A 297 1.80 -29.69 11.86
N ASN A 298 2.18 -30.30 10.73
CA ASN A 298 1.36 -30.30 9.52
C ASN A 298 -0.04 -30.90 9.74
N SER A 299 -0.18 -31.83 10.69
CA SER A 299 -1.47 -32.44 11.04
C SER A 299 -2.33 -31.58 11.98
N THR A 300 -1.72 -30.59 12.63
CA THR A 300 -2.38 -29.68 13.57
C THR A 300 -2.48 -28.25 13.04
N LEU A 301 -2.09 -28.02 11.79
CA LEU A 301 -2.13 -26.70 11.15
C LEU A 301 -3.55 -26.12 11.17
N GLN A 302 -3.65 -24.85 11.53
CA GLN A 302 -4.92 -24.15 11.62
C GLN A 302 -5.63 -24.11 10.27
N SER A 303 -6.93 -24.42 10.26
CA SER A 303 -7.70 -24.52 9.02
C SER A 303 -7.78 -23.20 8.22
N PHE A 304 -7.65 -22.05 8.89
CA PHE A 304 -7.69 -20.74 8.22
C PHE A 304 -6.38 -20.37 7.53
N ILE A 305 -5.26 -21.03 7.84
CA ILE A 305 -3.96 -20.81 7.20
C ILE A 305 -3.90 -21.54 5.87
N GLY A 306 -4.34 -22.80 5.84
CA GLY A 306 -4.26 -23.64 4.65
C GLY A 306 -2.83 -23.70 4.09
N ASN A 307 -2.65 -23.29 2.84
CA ASN A 307 -1.33 -23.25 2.17
C ASN A 307 -0.70 -21.85 2.18
N ASP A 308 -1.33 -20.87 2.79
CA ASP A 308 -0.90 -19.47 2.78
C ASP A 308 0.10 -19.20 3.92
N TYR A 309 1.20 -19.96 3.94
CA TYR A 309 2.26 -19.80 4.92
C TYR A 309 3.67 -20.04 4.37
N PHE A 310 4.64 -19.45 5.06
CA PHE A 310 6.05 -19.85 5.03
C PHE A 310 6.47 -20.23 6.45
N CYS A 311 7.46 -21.10 6.59
CA CYS A 311 8.06 -21.41 7.88
C CYS A 311 9.56 -21.64 7.71
N GLU A 312 10.34 -21.18 8.66
CA GLU A 312 11.80 -21.35 8.69
C GLU A 312 12.31 -21.23 10.13
N SER A 313 13.44 -21.83 10.46
CA SER A 313 14.11 -21.71 11.76
C SER A 313 15.52 -21.17 11.58
N GLY A 314 15.98 -20.28 12.44
CA GLY A 314 17.33 -19.70 12.37
C GLY A 314 18.36 -20.41 13.25
N ASN A 315 17.96 -21.42 14.04
CA ASN A 315 18.85 -22.12 14.96
C ASN A 315 19.54 -23.34 14.30
N PRO A 316 20.86 -23.26 14.01
CA PRO A 316 21.59 -24.29 13.27
C PRO A 316 22.06 -25.46 14.14
N ALA A 317 21.67 -25.50 15.43
CA ALA A 317 22.11 -26.53 16.35
C ALA A 317 21.74 -27.94 15.83
N THR A 318 22.75 -28.81 15.73
CA THR A 318 22.59 -30.21 15.31
C THR A 318 22.44 -31.17 16.49
N ASP A 319 22.63 -30.67 17.71
CA ASP A 319 22.50 -31.41 18.98
C ASP A 319 21.16 -31.16 19.70
N GLY A 320 20.25 -30.42 19.07
CA GLY A 320 18.95 -30.05 19.64
C GLY A 320 19.02 -28.99 20.74
N SER A 321 20.13 -28.24 20.85
CA SER A 321 20.31 -27.21 21.89
C SER A 321 19.72 -25.84 21.53
N ILE A 322 19.21 -25.14 22.54
CA ILE A 322 18.61 -23.81 22.40
C ILE A 322 19.52 -22.79 23.08
N GLN A 323 19.63 -21.60 22.49
CA GLN A 323 20.29 -20.46 23.11
C GLN A 323 19.33 -19.27 23.16
N PHE A 324 19.39 -18.50 24.26
CA PHE A 324 18.56 -17.29 24.43
C PHE A 324 19.19 -16.08 23.73
N VAL A 325 19.36 -16.20 22.41
CA VAL A 325 20.03 -15.22 21.55
C VAL A 325 19.19 -14.90 20.32
N LEU A 326 19.53 -13.79 19.66
CA LEU A 326 19.03 -13.49 18.32
C LEU A 326 19.91 -14.24 17.31
N TYR A 327 19.33 -15.15 16.54
CA TYR A 327 20.01 -15.90 15.49
C TYR A 327 20.17 -15.01 14.24
N ALA A 328 21.07 -14.04 14.32
CA ALA A 328 21.23 -12.99 13.31
C ALA A 328 21.93 -13.44 12.01
N SER A 329 22.55 -14.63 12.01
CA SER A 329 23.27 -15.15 10.85
C SER A 329 22.36 -15.74 9.78
N ASP A 330 21.11 -16.02 10.11
CA ASP A 330 20.17 -16.69 9.24
C ASP A 330 18.82 -15.93 9.20
N PRO A 331 18.64 -15.02 8.22
CA PRO A 331 17.40 -14.28 8.05
C PRO A 331 16.27 -15.19 7.56
N LEU A 332 15.14 -15.18 8.28
CA LEU A 332 14.02 -16.07 8.01
C LEU A 332 13.21 -15.66 6.79
N TRP A 333 12.63 -16.68 6.15
CA TRP A 333 11.67 -16.62 5.04
C TRP A 333 12.25 -16.03 3.76
N ASP A 334 13.56 -16.15 3.59
CA ASP A 334 14.28 -15.69 2.40
C ASP A 334 14.53 -16.82 1.36
N GLY A 335 14.20 -18.06 1.74
CA GLY A 335 14.38 -19.26 0.91
C GLY A 335 15.84 -19.75 0.83
N LYS A 336 16.69 -19.31 1.75
CA LYS A 336 18.09 -19.70 1.92
C LYS A 336 18.28 -20.14 3.36
N GLY A 337 19.52 -20.43 3.75
CA GLY A 337 19.82 -20.78 5.15
C GLY A 337 19.46 -22.21 5.53
N CYS A 338 18.31 -22.73 5.06
CA CYS A 338 17.69 -23.94 5.58
C CYS A 338 18.63 -25.14 5.77
N GLY A 339 18.65 -25.60 7.01
CA GLY A 339 19.23 -26.84 7.46
C GLY A 339 18.55 -28.09 6.87
N SER A 340 19.09 -29.26 7.23
CA SER A 340 18.75 -30.53 6.59
C SER A 340 17.27 -30.92 6.72
N LEU A 341 16.56 -30.44 7.75
CA LEU A 341 15.14 -30.75 7.95
C LEU A 341 14.21 -29.79 7.22
N GLU A 342 14.69 -28.60 6.86
CA GLU A 342 13.88 -27.51 6.30
C GLU A 342 14.02 -27.35 4.78
N ASN A 343 14.68 -28.30 4.10
CA ASN A 343 14.71 -28.34 2.63
C ASN A 343 13.31 -28.17 1.97
N PRO A 344 12.22 -28.80 2.46
CA PRO A 344 10.89 -28.58 1.89
C PRO A 344 10.35 -27.16 2.15
N CYS A 345 10.75 -26.55 3.27
CA CYS A 345 10.34 -25.21 3.66
C CYS A 345 10.98 -24.15 2.75
N CYS A 346 12.30 -24.23 2.51
CA CYS A 346 13.00 -23.35 1.56
C CYS A 346 12.56 -23.54 0.10
N ALA A 347 11.96 -24.69 -0.23
CA ALA A 347 11.40 -24.96 -1.55
C ALA A 347 9.95 -24.46 -1.71
N ALA A 348 9.39 -23.77 -0.72
CA ALA A 348 8.02 -23.27 -0.79
C ALA A 348 7.84 -22.31 -1.99
N PRO A 349 6.82 -22.53 -2.85
CA PRO A 349 6.59 -21.68 -4.01
C PRO A 349 6.38 -20.22 -3.62
N GLY A 350 7.03 -19.32 -4.35
CA GLY A 350 6.87 -17.87 -4.18
C GLY A 350 7.92 -17.23 -3.28
N LEU A 351 8.63 -17.97 -2.41
CA LEU A 351 9.68 -17.41 -1.56
C LEU A 351 10.66 -16.51 -2.36
N PRO A 352 10.99 -15.30 -1.85
CA PRO A 352 10.60 -14.72 -0.56
C PRO A 352 9.26 -13.95 -0.58
N TRP A 353 8.52 -13.98 -1.69
CA TRP A 353 7.29 -13.21 -1.90
C TRP A 353 6.04 -14.05 -1.74
N PHE A 354 5.20 -13.72 -0.74
CA PHE A 354 3.87 -14.27 -0.67
C PHE A 354 2.92 -13.56 -1.64
N ASN A 355 1.94 -14.29 -2.16
CA ASN A 355 0.93 -13.76 -3.06
C ASN A 355 -0.46 -14.30 -2.68
N LYS A 356 -1.36 -13.41 -2.28
CA LYS A 356 -2.74 -13.74 -1.92
C LYS A 356 -3.72 -13.07 -2.87
N ILE A 357 -4.48 -13.88 -3.59
CA ILE A 357 -5.65 -13.43 -4.38
C ILE A 357 -6.90 -13.58 -3.50
N LEU A 358 -7.68 -12.52 -3.39
CA LEU A 358 -8.92 -12.47 -2.63
C LEU A 358 -10.12 -12.78 -3.54
N ASN A 359 -11.13 -13.44 -2.98
CA ASN A 359 -12.37 -13.75 -3.70
C ASN A 359 -13.20 -12.51 -4.04
N THR A 360 -13.00 -11.43 -3.29
CA THR A 360 -13.73 -10.17 -3.46
C THR A 360 -12.78 -9.01 -3.25
N THR A 361 -12.95 -7.96 -4.04
CA THR A 361 -12.26 -6.69 -3.82
C THR A 361 -12.67 -6.09 -2.48
N THR A 362 -11.73 -5.44 -1.79
CA THR A 362 -11.94 -4.81 -0.49
C THR A 362 -11.16 -3.50 -0.37
N THR A 363 -11.50 -2.71 0.65
CA THR A 363 -10.73 -1.53 1.09
C THR A 363 -10.28 -1.68 2.54
N ASP A 364 -10.27 -2.91 3.06
CA ASP A 364 -9.82 -3.19 4.43
C ASP A 364 -8.39 -2.69 4.67
N TYR A 365 -8.07 -2.36 5.91
CA TYR A 365 -6.67 -2.22 6.30
C TYR A 365 -5.97 -3.58 6.24
N LEU A 366 -4.66 -3.57 6.02
CA LEU A 366 -3.80 -4.71 6.34
C LEU A 366 -3.26 -4.55 7.76
N GLU A 367 -3.09 -5.66 8.47
CA GLU A 367 -2.46 -5.69 9.79
C GLU A 367 -1.32 -6.70 9.75
N LEU A 368 -0.14 -6.27 10.23
CA LEU A 368 0.98 -7.15 10.52
C LEU A 368 1.07 -7.29 12.04
N ARG A 369 1.14 -8.54 12.51
CA ARG A 369 1.30 -8.88 13.92
C ARG A 369 2.53 -9.74 14.10
N VAL A 370 3.38 -9.43 15.08
CA VAL A 370 4.39 -10.37 15.58
C VAL A 370 3.83 -11.00 16.83
N CYS A 371 3.69 -12.32 16.83
CA CYS A 371 3.05 -13.11 17.86
C CYS A 371 4.02 -14.19 18.37
N SER A 372 3.80 -14.59 19.62
CA SER A 372 4.27 -15.88 20.12
C SER A 372 3.44 -16.29 21.34
N ASP A 373 3.36 -17.58 21.62
CA ASP A 373 2.53 -18.12 22.67
C ASP A 373 3.16 -18.13 24.08
N GLN A 374 4.46 -17.80 24.17
CA GLN A 374 5.15 -17.54 25.43
C GLN A 374 5.62 -16.09 25.58
N THR A 375 6.37 -15.85 26.66
CA THR A 375 6.97 -14.56 27.01
C THR A 375 7.98 -14.11 25.95
N ALA A 376 8.07 -12.80 25.69
CA ALA A 376 8.99 -12.23 24.70
C ALA A 376 10.50 -12.39 24.99
N ASP A 377 10.87 -12.87 26.19
CA ASP A 377 12.26 -13.20 26.54
C ASP A 377 12.57 -14.70 26.36
N ASN A 378 11.56 -15.51 26.02
CA ASN A 378 11.67 -16.93 25.71
C ASN A 378 11.51 -17.17 24.20
N GLU A 379 10.58 -16.46 23.57
CA GLU A 379 10.27 -16.61 22.15
C GLU A 379 10.02 -15.23 21.56
N ASP A 380 10.65 -14.89 20.46
CA ASP A 380 10.26 -13.72 19.68
C ASP A 380 10.68 -13.89 18.23
N THR A 381 10.04 -13.14 17.35
CA THR A 381 10.39 -13.13 15.93
C THR A 381 10.58 -11.70 15.45
N PRO A 382 11.71 -11.04 15.78
CA PRO A 382 11.93 -9.66 15.40
C PRO A 382 12.03 -9.51 13.88
N ILE A 383 11.31 -8.55 13.31
CA ILE A 383 11.29 -8.27 11.87
C ILE A 383 12.23 -7.12 11.51
N SER A 384 13.04 -7.28 10.45
CA SER A 384 13.94 -6.22 9.96
C SER A 384 13.44 -5.58 8.68
N LEU A 385 12.65 -6.31 7.88
CA LEU A 385 12.10 -5.80 6.64
C LEU A 385 10.68 -6.30 6.45
N TYR A 386 9.81 -5.42 5.99
CA TYR A 386 8.61 -5.83 5.28
C TYR A 386 8.31 -4.85 4.16
N GLU A 387 7.83 -5.37 3.04
CA GLU A 387 7.19 -4.55 2.03
C GLU A 387 5.95 -5.28 1.51
N ILE A 388 4.82 -4.58 1.56
CA ILE A 388 3.52 -5.16 1.24
C ILE A 388 2.78 -4.23 0.28
N TYR A 389 2.36 -4.80 -0.83
CA TYR A 389 1.69 -4.15 -1.94
C TYR A 389 0.30 -4.72 -2.13
N VAL A 390 -0.60 -3.87 -2.63
CA VAL A 390 -1.96 -4.25 -3.01
C VAL A 390 -2.25 -3.84 -4.45
N LYS A 391 -3.16 -4.57 -5.09
CA LYS A 391 -3.57 -4.35 -6.47
C LYS A 391 -5.04 -4.65 -6.68
#